data_AF-A0A950NFG5-F1
#
_entry.id   AF-A0A950NFG5-F1
#
_cell.length_a   1.000
_cell.length_b   1.000
_cell.length_c   1.000
_cell.angle_alpha   90.00
_cell.angle_beta   90.00
_cell.angle_gamma   90.00
#
_symmetry.space_group_name_H-M   'P 1'
#
loop_
_entity.id
_entity.type
_entity.pdbx_description
1 polymer ?
#
loop_
_entity_poly.entity_id
_entity_poly.type
_entity_poly.pdbx_seq_one_letter_code
_entity_poly.pdbx_strand_id
1 'polypeptide(L)'
;MKRLALILALPLFAACSDRDYYGEEFSLYYDRPATESSTTRVDKREIVYWAKNPKDKKRIGFLHQMETKVAGSRQYRDSWYILDAVEKTRLGFITNEGVFYRFDSRGQLGERVGEYKVTPTGLKIFFGIPLEHNLEVEEIDPYK
;
A
#
# COMPACT_ATOMS: atom_id res chain seq x y z
N MET A 1 3.23 -63.82 -0.14
CA MET A 1 4.09 -62.71 -0.61
C MET A 1 3.43 -61.39 -0.22
N LYS A 2 3.91 -60.74 0.84
CA LYS A 2 3.38 -59.46 1.36
C LYS A 2 4.12 -58.32 0.66
N ARG A 3 3.41 -57.45 -0.07
CA ARG A 3 3.94 -56.18 -0.56
C ARG A 3 3.37 -55.07 0.31
N LEU A 4 4.20 -54.55 1.22
CA LEU A 4 3.92 -53.28 1.92
C LEU A 4 4.27 -52.15 0.95
N ALA A 5 3.27 -51.38 0.54
CA ALA A 5 3.48 -50.10 -0.13
C ALA A 5 3.62 -49.01 0.94
N LEU A 6 4.83 -48.47 1.07
CA LEU A 6 5.13 -47.33 1.92
C LEU A 6 4.73 -46.06 1.14
N ILE A 7 3.57 -45.49 1.45
CA ILE A 7 3.16 -44.19 0.90
C ILE A 7 3.84 -43.12 1.75
N LEU A 8 4.87 -42.48 1.19
CA LEU A 8 5.43 -41.23 1.70
C LEU A 8 4.35 -40.15 1.59
N ALA A 9 3.71 -39.81 2.71
CA ALA A 9 2.92 -38.60 2.84
C ALA A 9 3.88 -37.42 2.99
N LEU A 10 4.15 -36.72 1.90
CA LEU A 10 4.78 -35.39 1.93
C LEU A 10 3.77 -34.42 2.57
N PRO A 11 4.12 -33.69 3.65
CA PRO A 11 3.31 -32.56 4.05
C PRO A 11 3.49 -31.48 2.98
N LEU A 12 2.44 -31.26 2.20
CA LEU A 12 2.28 -30.02 1.44
C LEU A 12 2.31 -28.90 2.47
N PHE A 13 3.44 -28.19 2.55
CA PHE A 13 3.46 -26.86 3.11
C PHE A 13 2.51 -26.03 2.26
N ALA A 14 1.29 -25.86 2.77
CA ALA A 14 0.41 -24.81 2.31
C ALA A 14 1.19 -23.51 2.48
N ALA A 15 1.71 -22.99 1.37
CA ALA A 15 2.17 -21.62 1.32
C ALA A 15 0.97 -20.78 1.75
N CYS A 16 1.02 -20.23 2.97
CA CYS A 16 0.22 -19.09 3.34
C CYS A 16 0.46 -18.03 2.27
N SER A 17 -0.46 -17.91 1.31
CA SER A 17 -0.64 -16.64 0.66
C SER A 17 -1.22 -15.75 1.75
N ASP A 18 -0.45 -14.80 2.25
CA ASP A 18 -0.95 -13.63 2.96
C ASP A 18 -1.85 -12.86 1.99
N ARG A 19 -3.04 -13.40 1.74
CA ARG A 19 -4.17 -12.70 1.17
C ARG A 19 -4.86 -12.04 2.35
N ASP A 20 -4.27 -10.97 2.82
CA ASP A 20 -5.07 -9.93 3.45
C ASP A 20 -6.15 -9.55 2.43
N TYR A 21 -7.36 -10.01 2.69
CA TYR A 21 -8.48 -9.96 1.76
C TYR A 21 -9.14 -8.58 1.87
N TYR A 22 -8.63 -7.61 1.13
CA TYR A 22 -9.14 -6.23 1.13
C TYR A 22 -10.39 -6.03 0.24
N GLY A 23 -11.08 -7.12 -0.15
CA GLY A 23 -12.23 -7.05 -1.08
C GLY A 23 -13.37 -6.14 -0.61
N GLU A 24 -13.56 -5.97 0.70
CA GLU A 24 -14.53 -5.02 1.25
C GLU A 24 -14.04 -3.57 1.20
N GLU A 25 -12.74 -3.36 1.37
CA GLU A 25 -12.11 -2.03 1.32
C GLU A 25 -12.40 -1.35 -0.02
N PHE A 26 -12.27 -2.09 -1.13
CA PHE A 26 -12.52 -1.62 -2.48
C PHE A 26 -13.99 -1.46 -2.85
N SER A 27 -14.91 -2.10 -2.12
CA SER A 27 -16.35 -2.03 -2.41
C SER A 27 -16.96 -0.64 -2.15
N LEU A 28 -16.26 0.19 -1.38
CA LEU A 28 -16.60 1.60 -1.15
C LEU A 28 -16.02 2.53 -2.23
N TYR A 29 -15.06 2.06 -3.03
CA TYR A 29 -14.32 2.84 -4.03
C TYR A 29 -14.72 2.55 -5.47
N TYR A 30 -15.30 1.39 -5.74
CA TYR A 30 -15.66 0.97 -7.09
C TYR A 30 -17.12 0.52 -7.20
N ASP A 31 -17.78 0.92 -8.29
CA ASP A 31 -19.06 0.34 -8.69
C ASP A 31 -18.90 -1.18 -8.85
N ARG A 32 -19.82 -1.94 -8.24
CA ARG A 32 -19.76 -3.40 -8.11
C ARG A 32 -19.60 -4.11 -9.47
N PRO A 33 -18.87 -5.24 -9.55
CA PRO A 33 -18.28 -6.00 -8.45
C PRO A 33 -16.81 -5.61 -8.19
N ALA A 34 -16.55 -5.02 -7.02
CA ALA A 34 -15.23 -4.56 -6.58
C ALA A 34 -14.34 -5.70 -6.06
N THR A 35 -14.11 -6.72 -6.88
CA THR A 35 -13.16 -7.80 -6.53
C THR A 35 -11.85 -7.57 -7.27
N GLU A 36 -10.73 -7.54 -6.54
CA GLU A 36 -9.41 -7.48 -7.16
C GLU A 36 -9.14 -8.78 -7.93
N SER A 37 -8.78 -8.67 -9.21
CA SER A 37 -8.35 -9.83 -10.01
C SER A 37 -6.83 -10.01 -10.01
N SER A 38 -6.09 -8.90 -9.94
CA SER A 38 -4.63 -8.87 -9.80
C SER A 38 -4.17 -7.47 -9.38
N THR A 39 -3.10 -7.41 -8.58
CA THR A 39 -2.50 -6.16 -8.11
C THR A 39 -0.99 -6.26 -8.32
N THR A 40 -0.38 -5.27 -8.97
CA THR A 40 1.07 -5.23 -9.24
C THR A 40 1.64 -3.90 -8.79
N ARG A 41 2.79 -3.94 -8.09
CA ARG A 41 3.52 -2.72 -7.73
C ARG A 41 4.26 -2.20 -8.94
N VAL A 42 4.00 -0.96 -9.33
CA VAL A 42 4.58 -0.32 -10.52
C VAL A 42 5.59 0.77 -10.16
N ASP A 43 5.46 1.39 -8.98
CA ASP A 43 6.39 2.42 -8.50
C ASP A 43 6.59 2.32 -6.99
N LYS A 44 7.75 2.77 -6.53
CA LYS A 44 8.14 2.85 -5.12
C LYS A 44 8.93 4.13 -4.86
N ARG A 45 8.46 4.91 -3.88
CA ARG A 45 9.11 6.16 -3.45
C ARG A 45 9.27 6.22 -1.95
N GLU A 46 10.36 6.83 -1.48
CA GLU A 46 10.59 7.11 -0.06
C GLU A 46 9.97 8.45 0.32
N ILE A 47 9.43 8.53 1.52
CA ILE A 47 8.93 9.76 2.10
C ILE A 47 9.98 10.24 3.11
N VAL A 48 10.65 11.34 2.78
CA VAL A 48 11.76 11.89 3.55
C VAL A 48 11.36 13.24 4.14
N TYR A 49 11.56 13.39 5.44
CA TYR A 49 11.15 14.57 6.21
C TYR A 49 12.33 15.23 6.91
N TRP A 50 12.32 16.55 7.02
CA TRP A 50 13.19 17.32 7.92
C TRP A 50 12.54 18.66 8.31
N ALA A 51 12.80 19.13 9.53
CA ALA A 51 12.18 20.36 10.03
C ALA A 51 12.79 21.61 9.39
N LYS A 52 14.11 21.82 9.58
CA LYS A 52 14.81 23.02 9.11
C LYS A 52 16.13 22.71 8.39
N ASN A 53 16.97 21.86 9.00
CA ASN A 53 18.29 21.54 8.47
C ASN A 53 18.20 20.28 7.57
N PRO A 54 18.63 20.36 6.29
CA PRO A 54 18.62 19.21 5.38
C PRO A 54 19.49 18.03 5.85
N LYS A 55 20.43 18.25 6.77
CA LYS A 55 21.22 17.16 7.37
C LYS A 55 20.39 16.25 8.29
N ASP A 56 19.23 16.72 8.74
CA ASP A 56 18.34 15.99 9.64
C ASP A 56 17.28 15.18 8.86
N LYS A 57 17.50 14.97 7.56
CA LYS A 57 16.64 14.15 6.71
C LYS A 57 16.44 12.77 7.34
N LYS A 58 15.17 12.42 7.52
CA LYS A 58 14.75 11.12 8.07
C LYS A 58 13.65 10.53 7.19
N ARG A 59 13.83 9.27 6.84
CA ARG A 59 12.77 8.47 6.23
C ARG A 59 11.65 8.24 7.24
N ILE A 60 10.42 8.57 6.84
CA ILE A 60 9.23 8.41 7.68
C ILE A 60 8.20 7.45 7.10
N GLY A 61 8.35 7.07 5.82
CA GLY A 61 7.45 6.12 5.17
C GLY A 61 7.83 5.84 3.73
N PHE A 62 6.98 5.08 3.06
CA PHE A 62 7.07 4.78 1.64
C PHE A 62 5.73 4.97 0.95
N LEU A 63 5.79 5.29 -0.34
CA LEU A 63 4.68 5.27 -1.26
C LEU A 63 4.86 4.12 -2.26
N HIS A 64 3.90 3.21 -2.29
CA HIS A 64 3.84 2.14 -3.30
C HIS A 64 2.69 2.43 -4.26
N GLN A 65 2.99 2.64 -5.54
CA GLN A 65 1.95 2.68 -6.56
C GLN A 65 1.59 1.25 -6.93
N MET A 66 0.31 0.94 -6.83
CA MET A 66 -0.26 -0.34 -7.20
C MET A 66 -1.22 -0.12 -8.35
N GLU A 67 -1.03 -0.87 -9.41
CA GLU A 67 -1.98 -0.98 -10.50
C GLU A 67 -2.86 -2.22 -10.23
N THR A 68 -4.16 -1.99 -10.03
CA THR A 68 -5.14 -3.02 -9.72
C THR A 68 -6.08 -3.22 -10.91
N LYS A 69 -6.25 -4.48 -11.31
CA LYS A 69 -7.28 -4.87 -12.29
C LYS A 69 -8.57 -5.27 -11.57
N VAL A 70 -9.63 -4.51 -11.82
CA VAL A 70 -10.95 -4.76 -11.23
C VAL A 70 -11.66 -5.88 -11.99
N ALA A 71 -12.23 -6.85 -11.26
CA ALA A 71 -12.99 -7.95 -11.84
C ALA A 71 -14.17 -7.44 -12.67
N GLY A 72 -14.36 -7.99 -13.86
CA GLY A 72 -15.42 -7.56 -14.78
C GLY A 72 -15.14 -6.22 -15.49
N SER A 73 -14.04 -5.53 -15.19
CA SER A 73 -13.61 -4.32 -15.89
C SER A 73 -12.45 -4.57 -16.86
N ARG A 74 -12.41 -3.78 -17.93
CA ARG A 74 -11.25 -3.70 -18.85
C ARG A 74 -10.25 -2.63 -18.42
N GLN A 75 -10.57 -1.85 -17.38
CA GLN A 75 -9.75 -0.75 -16.90
C GLN A 75 -8.85 -1.20 -15.75
N TYR A 76 -7.64 -0.66 -15.73
CA TYR A 76 -6.76 -0.68 -14.58
C TYR A 76 -7.01 0.57 -13.73
N ARG A 77 -6.79 0.45 -12.44
CA ARG A 77 -6.91 1.55 -11.48
C ARG A 77 -5.64 1.66 -10.68
N ASP A 78 -5.12 2.87 -10.61
CA ASP A 78 -3.94 3.18 -9.84
C ASP A 78 -4.33 3.61 -8.42
N SER A 79 -3.59 3.11 -7.46
CA SER A 79 -3.70 3.54 -6.07
C SER A 79 -2.31 3.66 -5.47
N TRP A 80 -2.17 4.51 -4.47
CA TRP A 80 -0.92 4.68 -3.75
C TRP A 80 -1.08 4.24 -2.32
N TYR A 81 -0.36 3.21 -1.89
CA TYR A 81 -0.31 2.82 -0.48
C TYR A 81 0.77 3.60 0.25
N ILE A 82 0.43 4.07 1.45
CA ILE A 82 1.34 4.73 2.37
C ILE A 82 1.77 3.70 3.41
N LEU A 83 3.06 3.40 3.48
CA LEU A 83 3.64 2.45 4.41
C LEU A 83 4.52 3.16 5.45
N ASP A 84 4.73 2.48 6.59
CA ASP A 84 5.67 2.92 7.61
C ASP A 84 7.13 2.96 7.12
N ALA A 85 8.02 3.55 7.92
CA ALA A 85 9.43 3.75 7.56
C ALA A 85 10.23 2.45 7.33
N VAL A 86 9.65 1.28 7.58
CA VAL A 86 10.26 -0.04 7.42
C VAL A 86 9.49 -0.96 6.45
N GLU A 87 8.50 -0.42 5.74
CA GLU A 87 7.62 -1.14 4.79
C GLU A 87 6.82 -2.31 5.38
N LYS A 88 6.61 -2.35 6.70
CA LYS A 88 5.90 -3.46 7.36
C LYS A 88 4.42 -3.20 7.50
N THR A 89 4.05 -1.97 7.83
CA THR A 89 2.67 -1.61 8.15
C THR A 89 2.13 -0.65 7.09
N ARG A 90 0.94 -0.94 6.57
CA ARG A 90 0.20 0.03 5.76
C ARG A 90 -0.49 1.01 6.70
N LEU A 91 -0.20 2.29 6.52
CA LEU A 91 -0.78 3.38 7.30
C LEU A 91 -2.05 3.92 6.65
N GLY A 92 -2.19 3.74 5.34
CA GLY A 92 -3.31 4.24 4.58
C GLY A 92 -3.07 4.09 3.08
N PHE A 93 -3.95 4.69 2.30
CA PHE A 93 -3.79 4.75 0.84
C PHE A 93 -4.43 6.00 0.26
N ILE A 94 -4.11 6.25 -1.01
CA ILE A 94 -4.58 7.37 -1.80
C ILE A 94 -5.23 6.83 -3.08
N THR A 95 -6.46 7.25 -3.35
CA THR A 95 -7.17 6.89 -4.59
C THR A 95 -6.55 7.58 -5.81
N ASN A 96 -6.90 7.14 -7.02
CA ASN A 96 -6.50 7.81 -8.27
C ASN A 96 -7.04 9.23 -8.38
N GLU A 97 -8.16 9.55 -7.71
CA GLU A 97 -8.69 10.92 -7.59
C GLU A 97 -7.94 11.78 -6.56
N GLY A 98 -7.02 11.19 -5.78
CA GLY A 98 -6.28 11.90 -4.75
C GLY A 98 -6.97 11.93 -3.39
N VAL A 99 -7.92 11.03 -3.11
CA VAL A 99 -8.54 10.96 -1.78
C VAL A 99 -7.66 10.13 -0.85
N PHE A 100 -7.25 10.72 0.27
CA PHE A 100 -6.41 10.11 1.29
C PHE A 100 -7.28 9.43 2.35
N TYR A 101 -6.94 8.18 2.64
CA TYR A 101 -7.53 7.39 3.70
C TYR A 101 -6.47 6.85 4.64
N ARG A 102 -6.79 6.82 5.93
CA ARG A 102 -5.97 6.23 6.98
C ARG A 102 -6.55 4.90 7.41
N PHE A 103 -5.69 3.91 7.58
CA PHE A 103 -6.07 2.63 8.16
C PHE A 103 -6.13 2.70 9.68
N ASP A 104 -7.05 1.94 10.25
CA ASP A 104 -7.12 1.73 11.68
C ASP A 104 -6.00 0.78 12.15
N SER A 105 -5.92 0.53 13.45
CA SER A 105 -4.91 -0.35 14.04
C SER A 105 -5.03 -1.82 13.63
N ARG A 106 -6.14 -2.21 12.98
CA ARG A 106 -6.40 -3.55 12.45
C ARG A 106 -6.12 -3.64 10.95
N GLY A 107 -5.66 -2.55 10.33
CA GLY A 107 -5.40 -2.47 8.90
C GLY A 107 -6.67 -2.32 8.06
N GLN A 108 -7.80 -1.97 8.67
CA GLN A 108 -9.07 -1.71 7.97
C GLN A 108 -9.19 -0.23 7.61
N LEU A 109 -10.06 0.09 6.66
CA LEU A 109 -10.38 1.47 6.32
C LEU A 109 -10.96 2.22 7.52
N GLY A 110 -10.21 3.17 8.07
CA GLY A 110 -10.60 3.93 9.25
C GLY A 110 -11.21 5.29 8.91
N GLU A 111 -10.37 6.19 8.38
CA GLU A 111 -10.70 7.62 8.29
C GLU A 111 -10.42 8.19 6.91
N ARG A 112 -11.34 9.01 6.38
CA ARG A 112 -11.06 9.88 5.22
C ARG A 112 -10.36 11.16 5.69
N VAL A 113 -9.08 11.31 5.32
CA VAL A 113 -8.26 12.48 5.69
C VAL A 113 -8.62 13.70 4.84
N GLY A 114 -8.95 13.49 3.58
CA GLY A 114 -9.32 14.57 2.66
C GLY A 114 -8.94 14.26 1.22
N GLU A 115 -9.14 15.23 0.33
CA GLU A 115 -8.83 15.10 -1.09
C GLU A 115 -7.74 16.08 -1.47
N TYR A 116 -6.60 15.53 -1.88
CA TYR A 116 -5.39 16.27 -2.20
C TYR A 116 -4.68 15.59 -3.38
N LYS A 117 -3.96 16.35 -4.19
CA LYS A 117 -3.04 15.71 -5.15
C LYS A 117 -1.98 14.92 -4.39
N VAL A 118 -1.50 13.81 -4.95
CA VAL A 118 -0.36 13.02 -4.44
C VAL A 118 0.91 13.87 -4.49
N THR A 119 1.05 14.73 -3.50
CA THR A 119 2.04 15.80 -3.41
C THR A 119 2.53 15.90 -1.97
N PRO A 120 3.69 16.52 -1.73
CA PRO A 120 4.21 16.68 -0.37
C PRO A 120 3.20 17.31 0.60
N THR A 121 2.34 18.22 0.15
CA THR A 121 1.32 18.86 0.99
C THR A 121 0.29 17.85 1.52
N GLY A 122 -0.26 16.99 0.65
CA GLY A 122 -1.23 15.97 1.09
C GLY A 122 -0.60 14.97 2.06
N LEU A 123 0.66 14.58 1.81
CA LEU A 123 1.43 13.73 2.72
C LEU A 123 1.69 14.41 4.07
N LYS A 124 2.03 15.70 4.09
CA LYS A 124 2.20 16.44 5.35
C LYS A 124 0.92 16.41 6.18
N ILE A 125 -0.23 16.65 5.56
CA ILE A 125 -1.53 16.57 6.23
C ILE A 125 -1.78 15.16 6.74
N PHE A 126 -1.52 14.13 5.93
CA PHE A 126 -1.66 12.73 6.31
C PHE A 126 -0.81 12.34 7.52
N PHE A 127 0.44 12.83 7.59
CA PHE A 127 1.35 12.53 8.71
C PHE A 127 1.21 13.51 9.89
N GLY A 128 0.34 14.52 9.81
CA GLY A 128 0.25 15.57 10.83
C GLY A 128 1.52 16.42 10.94
N ILE A 129 2.25 16.58 9.84
CA ILE A 129 3.49 17.36 9.76
C ILE A 129 3.14 18.84 9.54
N PRO A 130 3.77 19.78 10.27
CA PRO A 130 3.60 21.22 10.03
C PRO A 130 3.93 21.60 8.59
N LEU A 131 3.13 22.50 7.99
CA LEU A 131 3.25 22.84 6.57
C LEU A 131 4.59 23.53 6.24
N GLU A 132 5.15 24.25 7.19
CA GLU A 132 6.45 24.92 7.14
C GLU A 132 7.65 23.96 7.18
N HIS A 133 7.46 22.72 7.63
CA HIS A 133 8.50 21.71 7.56
C HIS A 133 8.66 21.19 6.13
N ASN A 134 9.76 20.49 5.88
CA ASN A 134 10.06 19.99 4.56
C ASN A 134 9.72 18.49 4.46
N LEU A 135 9.21 18.11 3.28
CA LEU A 135 8.92 16.73 2.94
C LEU A 135 9.21 16.54 1.46
N GLU A 136 10.00 15.52 1.14
CA GLU A 136 10.32 15.09 -0.21
C GLU A 136 9.83 13.66 -0.43
N VAL A 137 9.51 13.38 -1.68
CA VAL A 137 9.17 12.03 -2.15
C VAL A 137 10.28 11.64 -3.12
N GLU A 138 11.21 10.81 -2.66
CA GLU A 138 12.41 10.42 -3.41
C GLU A 138 12.14 9.10 -4.14
N GLU A 139 12.39 9.05 -5.44
CA GLU A 139 12.30 7.80 -6.21
C GLU A 139 13.38 6.82 -5.76
N ILE A 140 13.00 5.57 -5.55
CA ILE A 140 13.98 4.52 -5.26
C ILE A 140 14.42 3.94 -6.58
N ASP A 141 15.69 4.10 -6.89
CA ASP A 141 16.32 3.39 -8.00
C ASP A 141 16.16 1.88 -7.78
N PRO A 142 15.43 1.15 -8.64
CA PRO A 142 15.19 -0.28 -8.46
C PRO A 142 16.46 -1.13 -8.61
N TYR A 143 17.58 -0.52 -9.03
CA TYR A 143 18.86 -1.19 -9.28
C TYR A 143 19.95 -0.85 -8.23
N LYS A 144 19.62 -0.10 -7.17
CA LYS A 144 20.53 0.19 -6.05
C LYS A 144 20.17 -0.54 -4.76
#